data_AF-A0A384JL51-F1
#
_entry.id   AF-A0A384JL51-F1
#
_cell.length_a   1.000
_cell.length_b   1.000
_cell.length_c   1.000
_cell.angle_alpha   90.00
_cell.angle_beta   90.00
_cell.angle_gamma   90.00
#
_symmetry.space_group_name_H-M   'P 1'
#
loop_
_entity.id
_entity.type
_entity.pdbx_description
1 polymer ?
#
loop_
_entity_poly.entity_id
_entity_poly.type
_entity_poly.pdbx_seq_one_letter_code
_entity_poly.pdbx_strand_id
1 'polypeptide(L)'
;MNDLQDLGAFGELCFYTQFPPKPPGEKLILIREPRAYDERKPLEYKYPSVLPSVAGLYSDADSDSEDVTLQSEFPQEEILKLKHAPPGPAYFGLTTNISTKLQEMKDHPWKEGTGDFVNVKVVGDYLSDYAKRFHLERFLKYNTKVETIKKVNGRWIVKSKLLNKTRDGNVEFLEEEEVFDKVVVASGHYHANRVPDIKGLSEWRKRYPERVMHSKAYRKPQELAGQVSNNTQ
;
A
#
# COMPACT_ATOMS: atom_id res chain seq x y z
N MET A 1 20.32 -18.67 11.90
CA MET A 1 20.28 -19.64 10.77
C MET A 1 19.13 -20.58 11.08
N ASN A 2 18.33 -20.92 10.07
CA ASN A 2 17.02 -21.60 10.08
C ASN A 2 15.82 -20.68 9.88
N ASP A 3 15.59 -20.40 8.59
CA ASP A 3 14.40 -20.82 7.83
C ASP A 3 13.02 -20.59 8.46
N LEU A 4 12.41 -19.49 8.00
CA LEU A 4 10.98 -19.39 7.76
C LEU A 4 10.80 -19.11 6.27
N GLN A 5 10.99 -20.16 5.46
CA GLN A 5 10.51 -20.20 4.08
C GLN A 5 9.18 -20.96 4.07
N ASP A 6 8.26 -20.44 3.25
CA ASP A 6 7.03 -21.05 2.76
C ASP A 6 5.93 -21.40 3.78
N LEU A 7 5.04 -20.42 3.98
CA LEU A 7 3.60 -20.68 3.96
C LEU A 7 2.95 -19.75 2.94
N GLY A 8 2.13 -20.36 2.09
CA GLY A 8 1.59 -19.79 0.88
C GLY A 8 0.65 -18.59 1.07
N ALA A 9 0.35 -18.01 -0.10
CA ALA A 9 -0.66 -17.03 -0.43
C ALA A 9 -1.76 -16.80 0.63
N PHE A 10 -2.12 -15.54 0.89
CA PHE A 10 -3.49 -15.01 0.84
C PHE A 10 -3.51 -13.58 1.38
N GLY A 11 -4.29 -12.71 0.72
CA GLY A 11 -4.43 -11.27 0.92
C GLY A 11 -4.81 -10.80 2.33
N GLU A 12 -4.01 -11.06 3.35
CA GLU A 12 -4.24 -10.55 4.70
C GLU A 12 -3.78 -9.09 4.81
N LEU A 13 -4.73 -8.17 4.97
CA LEU A 13 -4.51 -7.08 5.89
C LEU A 13 -4.35 -7.72 7.29
N CYS A 14 -3.11 -8.04 7.68
CA CYS A 14 -2.83 -8.56 9.00
C CYS A 14 -3.22 -7.50 10.05
N PHE A 15 -4.38 -7.67 10.68
CA PHE A 15 -4.72 -7.00 11.92
C PHE A 15 -4.83 -8.07 13.01
N TYR A 16 -3.77 -8.25 13.79
CA TYR A 16 -3.87 -8.96 15.07
C TYR A 16 -4.69 -8.08 16.03
N THR A 17 -5.98 -8.39 16.20
CA THR A 17 -6.84 -7.72 17.19
C THR A 17 -6.96 -8.55 18.47
N GLN A 18 -5.85 -8.62 19.20
CA GLN A 18 -5.89 -8.88 20.64
C GLN A 18 -4.95 -7.92 21.34
N PHE A 19 -5.34 -6.65 21.42
CA PHE A 19 -4.70 -5.72 22.35
C PHE A 19 -5.50 -5.69 23.65
N PRO A 20 -4.91 -6.02 24.81
CA PRO A 20 -5.54 -5.80 26.11
C PRO A 20 -5.82 -4.30 26.33
N PRO A 21 -6.72 -3.93 27.28
CA PRO A 21 -6.95 -2.53 27.63
C PRO A 21 -5.63 -1.84 27.97
N LYS A 22 -5.44 -0.66 27.39
CA LYS A 22 -4.14 -0.07 27.10
C LYS A 22 -3.73 1.00 28.13
N PRO A 23 -2.46 1.05 28.56
CA PRO A 23 -1.96 2.10 29.47
C PRO A 23 -1.85 3.48 28.77
N PRO A 24 -1.92 4.59 29.52
CA PRO A 24 -1.88 5.94 28.97
C PRO A 24 -0.53 6.27 28.33
N GLY A 25 -0.55 6.88 27.12
CA GLY A 25 0.64 7.45 26.45
C GLY A 25 1.03 6.84 25.09
N GLU A 26 0.37 5.77 24.66
CA GLU A 26 0.70 5.09 23.40
C GLU A 26 -0.05 5.67 22.18
N LYS A 27 0.68 6.06 21.14
CA LYS A 27 0.14 6.55 19.85
C LYS A 27 0.02 5.42 18.82
N LEU A 28 -1.00 5.46 17.96
CA LEU A 28 -1.19 4.52 16.84
C LEU A 28 -1.06 5.29 15.52
N ILE A 29 0.10 5.24 14.89
CA ILE A 29 0.30 5.89 13.60
C ILE A 29 -0.34 5.01 12.51
N LEU A 30 -1.57 5.32 12.10
CA LEU A 30 -2.11 4.81 10.83
C LEU A 30 -1.69 5.73 9.69
N ILE A 31 -1.03 5.12 8.70
CA ILE A 31 -0.16 5.77 7.72
C ILE A 31 -0.95 6.30 6.50
N ARG A 32 -2.25 6.00 6.37
CA ARG A 32 -3.03 6.37 5.19
C ARG A 32 -4.52 6.47 5.49
N GLU A 33 -5.20 7.38 4.80
CA GLU A 33 -6.66 7.31 4.70
C GLU A 33 -7.08 5.97 4.07
N PRO A 34 -8.11 5.30 4.61
CA PRO A 34 -8.62 4.05 4.08
C PRO A 34 -9.34 4.29 2.74
N ARG A 35 -8.58 4.36 1.65
CA ARG A 35 -9.15 4.26 0.31
C ARG A 35 -9.17 2.79 -0.10
N ALA A 36 -10.34 2.18 -0.01
CA ALA A 36 -10.56 0.78 -0.42
C ALA A 36 -10.21 0.51 -1.89
N TYR A 37 -10.35 1.53 -2.75
CA TYR A 37 -9.98 1.50 -4.15
C TYR A 37 -9.47 2.89 -4.57
N ASP A 38 -8.41 2.93 -5.37
CA ASP A 38 -7.76 4.14 -5.88
C ASP A 38 -7.60 4.02 -7.39
N GLU A 39 -8.25 4.89 -8.15
CA GLU A 39 -8.23 4.84 -9.63
C GLU A 39 -6.85 5.13 -10.22
N ARG A 40 -5.99 5.83 -9.46
CA ARG A 40 -4.64 6.19 -9.91
C ARG A 40 -3.84 4.92 -10.19
N LYS A 41 -3.06 4.93 -11.28
CA LYS A 41 -2.06 3.90 -11.55
C LYS A 41 -0.79 4.19 -10.72
N PRO A 42 -0.11 3.16 -10.21
CA PRO A 42 1.16 3.38 -9.54
C PRO A 42 2.21 3.82 -10.57
N LEU A 43 3.28 4.48 -10.09
CA LEU A 43 4.45 4.68 -10.92
C LEU A 43 5.04 3.34 -11.35
N GLU A 44 5.71 3.36 -12.50
CA GLU A 44 6.33 2.18 -13.08
C GLU A 44 7.44 1.61 -12.19
N TYR A 45 7.63 0.29 -12.28
CA TYR A 45 8.52 -0.49 -11.44
C TYR A 45 9.72 -0.98 -12.24
N LYS A 46 10.81 -1.29 -11.54
CA LYS A 46 12.00 -1.88 -12.15
C LYS A 46 11.74 -3.33 -12.58
N TYR A 47 12.27 -3.69 -13.74
CA TYR A 47 12.28 -5.05 -14.26
C TYR A 47 13.74 -5.54 -14.38
N PRO A 48 14.18 -6.52 -13.56
CA PRO A 48 13.43 -7.20 -12.50
C PRO A 48 13.39 -6.43 -11.16
N SER A 49 12.56 -6.91 -10.24
CA SER A 49 12.40 -6.40 -8.88
C SER A 49 12.23 -7.58 -7.93
N VAL A 50 13.34 -8.29 -7.66
CA VAL A 50 13.33 -9.60 -6.99
C VAL A 50 13.21 -9.48 -5.46
N LEU A 51 13.72 -8.38 -4.88
CA LEU A 51 13.68 -8.14 -3.43
C LEU A 51 12.49 -7.24 -3.05
N PRO A 52 11.51 -7.75 -2.26
CA PRO A 52 10.38 -6.94 -1.78
C PRO A 52 10.82 -5.71 -0.98
N SER A 53 11.93 -5.80 -0.23
CA SER A 53 12.50 -4.69 0.56
C SER A 53 13.08 -3.55 -0.28
N VAL A 54 13.37 -3.80 -1.55
CA VAL A 54 13.92 -2.83 -2.52
C VAL A 54 12.81 -2.33 -3.46
N ALA A 55 11.72 -3.09 -3.60
CA ALA A 55 10.59 -2.78 -4.49
C ALA A 55 9.71 -1.58 -4.06
N GLY A 56 9.97 -1.01 -2.87
CA GLY A 56 9.41 0.28 -2.44
C GLY A 56 10.19 1.50 -2.97
N LEU A 57 11.38 1.28 -3.53
CA LEU A 57 12.11 2.28 -4.30
C LEU A 57 11.49 2.31 -5.70
N TYR A 58 10.59 3.27 -5.92
CA TYR A 58 10.39 3.78 -7.28
C TYR A 58 11.77 4.09 -7.85
N SER A 59 11.99 3.90 -9.15
CA SER A 59 13.22 4.36 -9.78
C SER A 59 13.51 5.77 -9.28
N ASP A 60 14.55 5.92 -8.45
CA ASP A 60 14.99 7.22 -8.05
C ASP A 60 15.20 7.97 -9.35
N ALA A 61 14.47 9.07 -9.52
CA ALA A 61 14.62 9.94 -10.67
C ALA A 61 16.03 10.60 -10.71
N ASP A 62 16.88 10.24 -9.74
CA ASP A 62 18.25 10.70 -9.53
C ASP A 62 19.31 9.60 -9.74
N SER A 63 18.94 8.37 -10.16
CA SER A 63 19.93 7.44 -10.72
C SER A 63 19.90 7.58 -12.24
N ASP A 64 21.06 7.83 -12.85
CA ASP A 64 21.35 7.89 -14.29
C ASP A 64 20.97 6.61 -15.08
N SER A 65 19.77 6.09 -14.90
CA SER A 65 19.21 4.96 -15.64
C SER A 65 18.27 5.50 -16.71
N GLU A 66 18.54 5.16 -17.96
CA GLU A 66 17.80 5.55 -19.18
C GLU A 66 16.30 5.16 -19.23
N ASP A 67 15.72 4.67 -18.13
CA ASP A 67 14.34 4.19 -18.00
C ASP A 67 13.32 5.31 -17.65
N VAL A 68 13.77 6.56 -17.55
CA VAL A 68 12.96 7.75 -17.18
C VAL A 68 11.91 8.14 -18.24
N THR A 69 11.93 7.51 -19.42
CA THR A 69 11.15 7.95 -20.59
C THR A 69 9.63 7.74 -20.49
N LEU A 70 9.11 6.99 -19.51
CA LEU A 70 7.67 6.73 -19.35
C LEU A 70 7.00 7.51 -18.20
N GLN A 71 7.77 8.29 -17.42
CA GLN A 71 7.24 9.09 -16.30
C GLN A 71 7.04 10.58 -16.65
N SER A 72 7.36 10.98 -17.88
CA SER A 72 7.39 12.39 -18.31
C SER A 72 6.02 13.06 -18.54
N GLU A 73 4.91 12.32 -18.40
CA GLU A 73 3.56 12.85 -18.66
C GLU A 73 2.83 13.39 -17.42
N PHE A 74 3.32 13.11 -16.21
CA PHE A 74 2.67 13.57 -14.97
C PHE A 74 3.24 14.91 -14.49
N PRO A 75 2.40 15.85 -14.04
CA PRO A 75 2.88 17.01 -13.28
C PRO A 75 3.73 16.55 -12.09
N GLN A 76 4.83 17.24 -11.79
CA GLN A 76 5.75 16.86 -10.72
C GLN A 76 5.05 16.66 -9.37
N GLU A 77 4.02 17.46 -9.08
CA GLU A 77 3.19 17.34 -7.88
C GLU A 77 2.49 15.97 -7.77
N GLU A 78 1.95 15.44 -8.87
CA GLU A 78 1.31 14.12 -8.89
C GLU A 78 2.34 13.00 -8.72
N ILE A 79 3.53 13.13 -9.29
CA ILE A 79 4.64 12.20 -9.05
C ILE A 79 5.00 12.17 -7.56
N LEU A 80 5.11 13.33 -6.91
CA LEU A 80 5.40 13.43 -5.47
C LEU A 80 4.30 12.77 -4.63
N LYS A 81 3.02 13.02 -4.95
CA LYS A 81 1.88 12.36 -4.28
C LYS A 81 1.89 10.86 -4.47
N LEU A 82 2.24 10.36 -5.65
CA LEU A 82 2.32 8.92 -5.94
C LEU A 82 3.50 8.25 -5.25
N LYS A 83 4.67 8.90 -5.17
CA LYS A 83 5.83 8.41 -4.39
C LYS A 83 5.54 8.39 -2.88
N HIS A 84 4.79 9.38 -2.40
CA HIS A 84 4.38 9.47 -1.00
C HIS A 84 3.35 8.41 -0.62
N ALA A 85 2.25 8.34 -1.38
CA ALA A 85 1.10 7.49 -1.10
C ALA A 85 0.64 6.74 -2.36
N PRO A 86 1.39 5.71 -2.78
CA PRO A 86 1.08 4.96 -3.99
C PRO A 86 -0.23 4.19 -3.84
N PRO A 87 -0.98 4.00 -4.92
CA PRO A 87 -2.23 3.26 -4.87
C PRO A 87 -2.00 1.79 -4.49
N GLY A 88 -2.95 1.24 -3.74
CA GLY A 88 -2.96 -0.20 -3.38
C GLY A 88 -3.29 -1.09 -4.58
N PRO A 89 -3.26 -2.42 -4.40
CA PRO A 89 -3.54 -3.39 -5.47
C PRO A 89 -5.04 -3.61 -5.74
N ALA A 90 -5.93 -3.01 -4.94
CA ALA A 90 -7.36 -3.13 -5.15
C ALA A 90 -7.79 -2.55 -6.50
N TYR A 91 -8.75 -3.21 -7.16
CA TYR A 91 -9.25 -2.84 -8.48
C TYR A 91 -10.77 -2.69 -8.49
N PHE A 92 -11.29 -2.10 -9.56
CA PHE A 92 -12.72 -1.88 -9.72
C PHE A 92 -13.49 -3.19 -9.73
N GLY A 93 -14.52 -3.28 -8.88
CA GLY A 93 -15.34 -4.48 -8.74
C GLY A 93 -14.73 -5.59 -7.89
N LEU A 94 -13.54 -5.41 -7.30
CA LEU A 94 -12.96 -6.40 -6.39
C LEU A 94 -13.91 -6.69 -5.22
N THR A 95 -14.24 -7.97 -5.06
CA THR A 95 -14.98 -8.49 -3.91
C THR A 95 -14.04 -9.28 -3.01
N THR A 96 -14.42 -9.38 -1.75
CA THR A 96 -13.78 -10.27 -0.79
C THR A 96 -13.86 -11.72 -1.26
N ASN A 97 -12.81 -12.50 -1.00
CA ASN A 97 -12.74 -13.95 -1.23
C ASN A 97 -12.92 -14.76 0.07
N ILE A 98 -13.07 -14.07 1.20
CA ILE A 98 -13.34 -14.63 2.52
C ILE A 98 -14.71 -14.13 2.97
N SER A 99 -15.48 -14.96 3.67
CA SER A 99 -16.79 -14.54 4.18
C SER A 99 -16.65 -13.36 5.16
N THR A 100 -17.56 -12.39 5.09
CA THR A 100 -17.69 -11.29 6.06
C THR A 100 -17.75 -11.82 7.50
N LYS A 101 -18.43 -12.94 7.74
CA LYS A 101 -18.50 -13.59 9.07
C LYS A 101 -17.14 -13.92 9.68
N LEU A 102 -16.15 -14.26 8.84
CA LEU A 102 -14.77 -14.54 9.28
C LEU A 102 -13.90 -13.29 9.39
N GLN A 103 -14.33 -12.19 8.77
CA GLN A 103 -13.67 -10.88 8.82
C GLN A 103 -14.26 -9.97 9.91
N GLU A 104 -15.25 -10.45 10.67
CA GLU A 104 -15.89 -9.66 11.72
C GLU A 104 -14.90 -9.33 12.84
N MET A 105 -14.76 -8.04 13.10
CA MET A 105 -13.95 -7.48 14.16
C MET A 105 -14.71 -7.55 15.48
N LYS A 106 -13.96 -7.88 16.54
CA LYS A 106 -14.47 -7.95 17.89
C LYS A 106 -15.24 -6.68 18.26
N ASP A 107 -16.43 -6.87 18.85
CA ASP A 107 -17.34 -5.82 19.32
C ASP A 107 -17.83 -4.86 18.21
N HIS A 108 -17.75 -5.27 16.94
CA HIS A 108 -18.22 -4.50 15.79
C HIS A 108 -18.81 -5.41 14.71
N PRO A 109 -20.04 -5.91 14.89
CA PRO A 109 -20.65 -6.80 13.91
C PRO A 109 -20.91 -6.09 12.58
N TRP A 110 -20.99 -6.87 11.49
CA TRP A 110 -21.45 -6.35 10.20
C TRP A 110 -22.90 -5.84 10.30
N LYS A 111 -23.25 -4.88 9.44
CA LYS A 111 -24.64 -4.37 9.36
C LYS A 111 -25.58 -5.49 8.91
N GLU A 112 -26.80 -5.52 9.46
CA GLU A 112 -27.80 -6.49 9.05
C GLU A 112 -28.03 -6.45 7.53
N GLY A 113 -28.15 -7.62 6.89
CA GLY A 113 -28.28 -7.73 5.44
C GLY A 113 -26.97 -7.59 4.65
N THR A 114 -25.82 -7.41 5.31
CA THR A 114 -24.51 -7.48 4.64
C THR A 114 -24.29 -8.89 4.07
N GLY A 115 -24.00 -8.99 2.77
CA GLY A 115 -23.74 -10.26 2.12
C GLY A 115 -22.47 -10.97 2.61
N ASP A 116 -22.34 -12.26 2.30
CA ASP A 116 -21.17 -13.05 2.68
C ASP A 116 -19.90 -12.60 1.94
N PHE A 117 -20.02 -12.17 0.68
CA PHE A 117 -18.93 -11.63 -0.12
C PHE A 117 -19.31 -10.24 -0.63
N VAL A 118 -18.56 -9.24 -0.17
CA VAL A 118 -18.85 -7.83 -0.43
C VAL A 118 -17.73 -7.17 -1.23
N ASN A 119 -18.08 -6.09 -1.92
CA ASN A 119 -17.11 -5.22 -2.56
C ASN A 119 -16.14 -4.63 -1.52
N VAL A 120 -14.87 -4.45 -1.88
CA VAL A 120 -13.85 -3.86 -0.99
C VAL A 120 -14.22 -2.49 -0.41
N LYS A 121 -15.06 -1.70 -1.09
CA LYS A 121 -15.60 -0.45 -0.54
C LYS A 121 -16.38 -0.69 0.75
N VAL A 122 -17.22 -1.73 0.79
CA VAL A 122 -18.00 -2.10 1.97
C VAL A 122 -17.08 -2.48 3.14
N VAL A 123 -15.97 -3.15 2.85
CA VAL A 123 -14.93 -3.46 3.85
C VAL A 123 -14.24 -2.19 4.35
N GLY A 124 -13.90 -1.26 3.45
CA GLY A 124 -13.31 0.03 3.81
C GLY A 124 -14.23 0.88 4.69
N ASP A 125 -15.52 0.90 4.39
CA ASP A 125 -16.54 1.58 5.19
C ASP A 125 -16.67 0.93 6.57
N TYR A 126 -16.66 -0.40 6.63
CA TYR A 126 -16.69 -1.15 7.89
C TYR A 126 -15.50 -0.84 8.79
N LEU A 127 -14.28 -0.78 8.24
CA LEU A 127 -13.06 -0.40 8.98
C LEU A 127 -13.08 1.07 9.41
N SER A 128 -13.61 1.95 8.57
CA SER A 128 -13.77 3.38 8.91
C SER A 128 -14.79 3.56 10.05
N ASP A 129 -15.90 2.83 10.00
CA ASP A 129 -16.92 2.81 11.06
C ASP A 129 -16.34 2.24 12.36
N TYR A 130 -15.48 1.21 12.29
CA TYR A 130 -14.77 0.67 13.44
C TYR A 130 -13.87 1.74 14.09
N ALA A 131 -13.05 2.42 13.29
CA ALA A 131 -12.14 3.46 13.79
C ALA A 131 -12.90 4.61 14.47
N LYS A 132 -14.04 5.01 13.93
CA LYS A 132 -14.93 6.02 14.52
C LYS A 132 -15.55 5.54 15.83
N ARG A 133 -16.14 4.34 15.83
CA ARG A 133 -16.83 3.75 16.99
C ARG A 133 -15.94 3.64 18.22
N PHE A 134 -14.68 3.27 18.03
CA PHE A 134 -13.71 3.14 19.13
C PHE A 134 -12.82 4.39 19.32
N HIS A 135 -13.17 5.51 18.67
CA HIS A 135 -12.45 6.78 18.75
C HIS A 135 -10.95 6.62 18.47
N LEU A 136 -10.59 5.77 17.50
CA LEU A 136 -9.20 5.53 17.12
C LEU A 136 -8.62 6.69 16.32
N GLU A 137 -9.47 7.46 15.63
CA GLU A 137 -9.08 8.58 14.75
C GLU A 137 -8.19 9.61 15.45
N ARG A 138 -8.38 9.85 16.75
CA ARG A 138 -7.55 10.78 17.54
C ARG A 138 -6.09 10.34 17.70
N PHE A 139 -5.80 9.08 17.43
CA PHE A 139 -4.44 8.54 17.52
C PHE A 139 -3.75 8.50 16.16
N LEU A 140 -4.48 8.72 15.06
CA LEU A 140 -4.01 8.51 13.69
C LEU A 140 -3.37 9.78 13.14
N LYS A 141 -2.30 9.60 12.37
CA LYS A 141 -1.67 10.67 11.58
C LYS A 141 -1.79 10.33 10.09
N TYR A 142 -2.86 10.80 9.48
CA TYR A 142 -3.07 10.63 8.05
C TYR A 142 -2.01 11.37 7.22
N ASN A 143 -1.86 10.98 5.95
CA ASN A 143 -0.91 11.55 5.00
C ASN A 143 0.55 11.58 5.51
N THR A 144 0.88 10.73 6.47
CA THR A 144 2.20 10.69 7.13
C THR A 144 2.89 9.37 6.80
N LYS A 145 4.00 9.44 6.09
CA LYS A 145 4.84 8.30 5.72
C LYS A 145 5.98 8.17 6.72
N VAL A 146 6.09 7.03 7.38
CA VAL A 146 7.28 6.69 8.18
C VAL A 146 8.43 6.35 7.23
N GLU A 147 9.55 7.06 7.35
CA GLU A 147 10.73 6.87 6.51
C GLU A 147 11.75 5.95 7.17
N THR A 148 12.02 6.15 8.46
CA THR A 148 13.00 5.35 9.18
C THR A 148 12.55 5.07 10.60
N ILE A 149 12.90 3.88 11.08
CA ILE A 149 12.75 3.47 12.47
C ILE A 149 14.12 2.97 12.92
N LYS A 150 14.69 3.58 13.96
CA LYS A 150 16.01 3.22 14.49
C LYS A 150 15.96 3.09 15.99
N LYS A 151 16.64 2.10 16.56
CA LYS A 151 16.77 1.96 18.01
C LYS A 151 18.06 2.61 18.48
N VAL A 152 17.97 3.61 19.35
CA VAL A 152 19.10 4.35 19.91
C VAL A 152 18.93 4.43 21.42
N ASN A 153 19.96 4.01 22.17
CA ASN A 153 19.97 4.05 23.64
C ASN A 153 18.72 3.41 24.29
N GLY A 154 18.25 2.29 23.74
CA GLY A 154 17.09 1.56 24.25
C GLY A 154 15.72 2.09 23.80
N ARG A 155 15.65 3.27 23.16
CA ARG A 155 14.40 3.85 22.63
C ARG A 155 14.36 3.81 21.11
N TRP A 156 13.16 3.87 20.55
CA TRP A 156 12.93 3.94 19.11
C TRP A 156 12.78 5.39 18.66
N ILE A 157 13.57 5.79 17.68
CA ILE A 157 13.44 7.05 16.95
C ILE A 157 12.73 6.73 15.65
N VAL A 158 11.59 7.38 15.44
CA VAL A 158 10.77 7.24 14.23
C VAL A 158 10.78 8.57 13.49
N LYS A 159 11.29 8.57 12.26
CA LYS A 159 11.24 9.71 11.35
C LYS A 159 10.10 9.53 10.37
N SER A 160 9.30 10.57 10.18
CA SER A 160 8.19 10.56 9.24
C SER A 160 8.10 11.85 8.45
N LYS A 161 7.51 11.76 7.26
CA LYS A 161 7.14 12.89 6.40
C LYS A 161 5.64 13.01 6.29
N LEU A 162 5.10 14.16 6.64
CA LEU A 162 3.71 14.53 6.39
C LEU A 162 3.63 15.25 5.04
N LEU A 163 2.76 14.77 4.15
CA LEU A 163 2.40 15.48 2.94
C LEU A 163 1.34 16.53 3.29
N ASN A 164 1.77 17.79 3.34
CA ASN A 164 0.91 18.92 3.65
C ASN A 164 0.46 19.62 2.38
N LYS A 165 -0.81 20.04 2.33
CA LYS A 165 -1.34 20.87 1.24
C LYS A 165 -1.44 22.31 1.76
N THR A 166 -0.72 23.22 1.13
CA THR A 166 -0.72 24.63 1.53
C THR A 166 -2.00 25.32 1.06
N ARG A 167 -2.27 26.51 1.61
CA ARG A 167 -3.46 27.31 1.26
C ARG A 167 -3.51 27.69 -0.21
N ASP A 168 -2.34 27.85 -0.83
CA ASP A 168 -2.19 28.22 -2.24
C ASP A 168 -2.31 27.01 -3.19
N GLY A 169 -2.64 25.83 -2.64
CA GLY A 169 -2.83 24.59 -3.41
C GLY A 169 -1.56 23.79 -3.66
N ASN A 170 -0.39 24.33 -3.31
CA ASN A 170 0.89 23.64 -3.42
C ASN A 170 1.02 22.51 -2.38
N VAL A 171 1.97 21.62 -2.63
CA VAL A 171 2.25 20.47 -1.77
C VAL A 171 3.67 20.58 -1.22
N GLU A 172 3.82 20.35 0.07
CA GLU A 172 5.10 20.34 0.76
C GLU A 172 5.22 19.12 1.70
N PHE A 173 6.45 18.81 2.09
CA PHE A 173 6.73 17.78 3.08
C PHE A 173 7.17 18.42 4.39
N LEU A 174 6.51 18.03 5.47
CA LEU A 174 6.92 18.38 6.83
C LEU A 174 7.56 17.15 7.46
N GLU A 175 8.81 17.27 7.86
CA GLU A 175 9.54 16.21 8.56
C GLU A 175 9.25 16.28 10.07
N GLU A 176 9.03 15.12 10.67
CA GLU A 176 8.83 14.97 12.11
C GLU A 176 9.70 13.81 12.62
N GLU A 177 10.28 13.99 13.80
CA GLU A 177 11.00 12.95 14.53
C GLU A 177 10.34 12.77 15.91
N GLU A 178 9.94 11.54 16.22
CA GLU A 178 9.33 11.18 17.49
C GLU A 178 10.08 10.02 18.15
N VAL A 179 10.09 10.01 19.48
CA VAL A 179 10.74 8.97 20.28
C VAL A 179 9.68 8.11 20.98
N PHE A 180 9.84 6.79 20.90
CA PHE A 180 8.92 5.81 21.45
C PHE A 180 9.65 4.73 22.26
N ASP A 181 9.00 4.21 23.30
CA ASP A 181 9.50 3.05 24.04
C ASP A 181 9.28 1.74 23.27
N LYS A 182 8.21 1.66 22.47
CA LYS A 182 7.81 0.49 21.69
C LYS A 182 7.28 0.90 20.32
N VAL A 183 7.50 0.05 19.32
CA VAL A 183 7.00 0.23 17.96
C VAL A 183 6.39 -1.08 17.48
N VAL A 184 5.20 -1.00 16.88
CA VAL A 184 4.53 -2.12 16.19
C VAL A 184 4.48 -1.77 14.71
N VAL A 185 4.97 -2.66 13.85
CA VAL A 185 4.97 -2.47 12.41
C VAL A 185 3.79 -3.20 11.80
N ALA A 186 2.86 -2.44 11.21
CA ALA A 186 1.64 -2.94 10.57
C ALA A 186 1.47 -2.35 9.15
N SER A 187 2.56 -2.25 8.39
CA SER A 187 2.58 -1.62 7.06
C SER A 187 2.01 -2.48 5.92
N GLY A 188 1.73 -3.76 6.20
CA GLY A 188 1.32 -4.75 5.19
C GLY A 188 2.44 -5.16 4.23
N HIS A 189 2.25 -6.28 3.53
CA HIS A 189 3.26 -6.90 2.66
C HIS A 189 2.92 -6.88 1.15
N TYR A 190 1.73 -6.39 0.77
CA TYR A 190 1.29 -6.32 -0.64
C TYR A 190 1.62 -5.02 -1.36
N HIS A 191 2.39 -4.13 -0.72
CA HIS A 191 2.74 -2.85 -1.30
C HIS A 191 3.94 -2.96 -2.26
N ALA A 192 4.82 -3.93 -2.09
CA ALA A 192 6.02 -4.15 -2.87
C ALA A 192 5.76 -5.14 -4.01
N ASN A 193 6.13 -4.76 -5.24
CA ASN A 193 6.02 -5.68 -6.38
C ASN A 193 7.20 -6.64 -6.41
N ARG A 194 6.90 -7.93 -6.58
CA ARG A 194 7.91 -8.94 -6.85
C ARG A 194 7.89 -9.27 -8.33
N VAL A 195 8.91 -8.82 -9.06
CA VAL A 195 9.09 -9.13 -10.48
C VAL A 195 10.30 -10.06 -10.59
N PRO A 196 10.11 -11.33 -10.99
CA PRO A 196 11.22 -12.27 -11.12
C PRO A 196 12.17 -11.86 -12.26
N ASP A 197 13.44 -12.26 -12.13
CA ASP A 197 14.43 -12.10 -13.18
C ASP A 197 14.28 -13.21 -14.23
N ILE A 198 13.34 -13.01 -15.14
CA ILE A 198 13.11 -13.88 -16.28
C ILE A 198 13.95 -13.34 -17.44
N LYS A 199 14.79 -14.19 -18.03
CA LYS A 199 15.63 -13.84 -19.18
C LYS A 199 14.79 -13.22 -20.30
N GLY A 200 15.14 -12.01 -20.72
CA GLY A 200 14.47 -11.29 -21.80
C GLY A 200 13.23 -10.48 -21.36
N LEU A 201 12.81 -10.56 -20.09
CA LEU A 201 11.60 -9.87 -19.60
C LEU A 201 11.78 -8.35 -19.58
N SER A 202 12.96 -7.87 -19.19
CA SER A 202 13.26 -6.43 -19.14
C SER A 202 13.23 -5.84 -20.56
N GLU A 203 13.89 -6.52 -21.51
CA GLU A 203 13.92 -6.13 -22.92
C GLU A 203 12.53 -6.21 -23.56
N TRP A 204 11.76 -7.26 -23.23
CA TRP A 204 10.39 -7.41 -23.70
C TRP A 204 9.49 -6.29 -23.17
N ARG A 205 9.62 -5.95 -21.89
CA ARG A 205 8.85 -4.85 -21.27
C ARG A 205 9.23 -3.50 -21.90
N LYS A 206 10.52 -3.27 -22.17
CA LYS A 206 10.99 -2.07 -22.86
C LYS A 206 10.44 -1.97 -24.28
N ARG A 207 10.35 -3.11 -24.99
CA ARG A 207 9.84 -3.17 -26.38
C ARG A 207 8.31 -3.09 -26.47
N TYR A 208 7.60 -3.64 -25.50
CA TYR A 208 6.14 -3.75 -25.48
C TYR A 208 5.56 -3.37 -24.11
N PRO A 209 5.57 -2.07 -23.76
CA PRO A 209 5.21 -1.61 -22.41
C PRO A 209 3.79 -1.99 -21.97
N GLU A 210 2.85 -2.02 -22.92
CA GLU A 210 1.45 -2.36 -22.67
C GLU A 210 1.18 -3.88 -22.56
N ARG A 211 2.15 -4.73 -22.90
CA ARG A 211 1.96 -6.21 -22.91
C ARG A 211 2.35 -6.90 -21.62
N VAL A 212 3.01 -6.19 -20.71
CA VAL A 212 3.46 -6.75 -19.43
C VAL A 212 3.02 -5.82 -18.32
N MET A 213 2.19 -6.34 -17.43
CA MET A 213 1.73 -5.64 -16.24
C MET A 213 1.90 -6.52 -15.00
N HIS A 214 2.18 -5.87 -13.87
CA HIS A 214 2.03 -6.50 -12.56
C HIS A 214 0.58 -6.34 -12.08
N SER A 215 0.04 -7.33 -11.35
CA SER A 215 -1.35 -7.30 -10.85
C SER A 215 -1.71 -6.02 -10.09
N LYS A 216 -0.75 -5.45 -9.33
CA LYS A 216 -0.92 -4.17 -8.63
C LYS A 216 -1.25 -2.98 -9.55
N ALA A 217 -0.91 -3.03 -10.82
CA ALA A 217 -1.22 -1.99 -11.80
C ALA A 217 -2.62 -2.11 -12.42
N TYR A 218 -3.27 -3.28 -12.30
CA TYR A 218 -4.61 -3.51 -12.84
C TYR A 218 -5.65 -2.63 -12.13
N ARG A 219 -6.56 -2.03 -12.90
CA ARG A 219 -7.63 -1.15 -12.37
C ARG A 219 -9.01 -1.55 -12.83
N LYS A 220 -9.22 -1.69 -14.13
CA LYS A 220 -10.53 -1.91 -14.73
C LYS A 220 -10.43 -2.93 -15.88
N PRO A 221 -11.42 -3.84 -16.03
CA PRO A 221 -11.40 -4.83 -17.10
C PRO A 221 -11.46 -4.20 -18.49
N GLN A 222 -12.08 -3.02 -18.61
CA GLN A 222 -12.19 -2.29 -19.88
C GLN A 222 -10.83 -1.97 -20.51
N GLU A 223 -9.76 -1.84 -19.70
CA GLU A 223 -8.40 -1.57 -20.20
C GLU A 223 -7.84 -2.74 -21.02
N LEU A 224 -8.36 -3.96 -20.82
CA LEU A 224 -7.92 -5.18 -21.49
C LEU A 224 -8.97 -5.72 -22.48
N ALA A 225 -10.05 -4.98 -22.70
CA ALA A 225 -11.10 -5.39 -23.62
C ALA A 225 -10.53 -5.55 -25.04
N GLY A 226 -10.80 -6.71 -25.67
CA GLY A 226 -10.32 -7.03 -27.01
C GLY A 226 -8.84 -7.43 -27.10
N GLN A 227 -8.11 -7.46 -25.98
CA GLN A 227 -6.76 -8.01 -25.95
C GLN A 227 -6.82 -9.53 -25.79
N VAL A 228 -6.05 -10.26 -26.60
CA VAL A 228 -5.94 -11.72 -26.51
C VAL A 228 -4.67 -12.07 -25.75
N SER A 229 -4.77 -12.78 -24.63
CA SER A 229 -3.60 -13.47 -24.07
C SER A 229 -3.33 -14.68 -24.95
N ASN A 230 -2.50 -14.52 -25.97
CA ASN A 230 -2.05 -15.65 -26.78
C ASN A 230 -1.12 -16.51 -25.92
N ASN A 231 -1.70 -17.44 -25.15
CA ASN A 231 -0.99 -18.49 -24.41
C ASN A 231 -0.56 -19.61 -25.37
N THR A 232 0.08 -19.26 -26.47
CA THR A 232 0.66 -20.24 -27.39
C THR A 232 2.15 -20.26 -27.16
N GLN A 233 2.59 -21.18 -26.29
CA GLN A 233 3.93 -21.76 -26.36
C GLN A 233 3.84 -23.07 -27.13
#